data_AF-A0AA42IQA7-F1
#
_entry.id   AF-A0AA42IQA7-F1
#
_cell.length_a   1.000
_cell.length_b   1.000
_cell.length_c   1.000
_cell.angle_alpha   90.00
_cell.angle_beta   90.00
_cell.angle_gamma   90.00
#
_symmetry.space_group_name_H-M   'P 1'
#
loop_
_entity.id
_entity.type
_entity.pdbx_description
1 polymer ?
#
loop_
_entity_poly.entity_id
_entity_poly.type
_entity_poly.pdbx_seq_one_letter_code
_entity_poly.pdbx_strand_id
1 'polypeptide(L)'
;MYLSKARLTSQSRSRVMTLAAIGFTSMTVLISGCSTSAVNRVGKTTEVTYYPSCYQPVQHLRDTDSNMTRSIATGAVLGAVGGALTGALTADKEDRKRNAAIGAAGGALVGGAAAYYTSKQQQISDDRQRIGAYSTDINASASTFDRSIAYAEASQSCYQKEFTNLLAQRKSGAINEAEGRKRLAEIIAGLNESNNLITAVNGKAGENLSNYTQAYEADLKNVGVERAEVTTVAKAPANKPVKQTKVPTEAVSTERVLQQAEAKQTKSQQVAVAGTNQVNSMCSNPDMGDWAPIPCPNV
;
A
#
# COMPACT_ATOMS: atom_id res chain seq x y z
N MET A 1 -3.88 -53.14 -62.98
CA MET A 1 -3.14 -52.58 -61.84
C MET A 1 -3.61 -51.15 -61.63
N TYR A 2 -4.25 -50.91 -60.48
CA TYR A 2 -4.73 -49.66 -59.88
C TYR A 2 -5.13 -48.46 -60.77
N LEU A 3 -6.45 -48.33 -60.93
CA LEU A 3 -7.18 -47.09 -61.20
C LEU A 3 -7.23 -46.23 -59.92
N SER A 4 -7.21 -44.91 -60.03
CA SER A 4 -8.40 -44.13 -59.67
C SER A 4 -8.36 -42.67 -60.16
N LYS A 5 -9.56 -42.22 -60.55
CA LYS A 5 -9.92 -40.94 -61.18
C LYS A 5 -10.05 -39.81 -60.15
N ALA A 6 -9.94 -38.57 -60.62
CA ALA A 6 -10.83 -37.49 -60.19
C ALA A 6 -11.11 -36.50 -61.34
N ARG A 7 -12.39 -36.36 -61.69
CA ARG A 7 -12.96 -35.30 -62.54
C ARG A 7 -14.23 -34.80 -61.85
N LEU A 8 -14.61 -33.57 -62.24
CA LEU A 8 -15.86 -32.83 -61.97
C LEU A 8 -15.84 -31.96 -60.71
N THR A 9 -16.34 -30.73 -60.66
CA THR A 9 -16.54 -29.59 -61.59
C THR A 9 -17.33 -28.56 -60.78
N SER A 10 -17.13 -27.30 -61.11
CA SER A 10 -18.13 -26.21 -61.07
C SER A 10 -18.57 -25.60 -59.73
N GLN A 11 -18.48 -24.26 -59.75
CA GLN A 11 -18.93 -23.22 -58.83
C GLN A 11 -20.41 -23.33 -58.40
N SER A 12 -20.73 -22.77 -57.21
CA SER A 12 -21.51 -21.51 -57.11
C SER A 12 -21.52 -20.97 -55.66
N ARG A 13 -21.60 -19.64 -55.55
CA ARG A 13 -21.56 -18.81 -54.34
C ARG A 13 -22.78 -19.03 -53.44
N SER A 14 -22.58 -19.10 -52.12
CA SER A 14 -23.17 -18.16 -51.14
C SER A 14 -23.12 -18.68 -49.71
N ARG A 15 -22.77 -17.73 -48.83
CA ARG A 15 -23.32 -17.49 -47.49
C ARG A 15 -23.06 -18.49 -46.35
N VAL A 16 -22.64 -17.85 -45.25
CA VAL A 16 -22.96 -18.11 -43.84
C VAL A 16 -21.94 -18.94 -43.07
N MET A 17 -21.45 -18.26 -42.02
CA MET A 17 -20.69 -18.71 -40.87
C MET A 17 -20.95 -20.15 -40.43
N THR A 18 -19.87 -20.87 -40.15
CA THR A 18 -19.82 -21.83 -39.04
C THR A 18 -18.44 -21.76 -38.40
N LEU A 19 -18.42 -21.28 -37.14
CA LEU A 19 -17.31 -21.44 -36.20
C LEU A 19 -17.10 -22.93 -35.91
N ALA A 20 -15.85 -23.37 -35.84
CA ALA A 20 -15.40 -24.30 -34.80
C ALA A 20 -13.86 -24.36 -34.70
N ALA A 21 -13.40 -24.19 -33.46
CA ALA A 21 -12.24 -24.85 -32.86
C ALA A 21 -10.83 -24.49 -33.35
N ILE A 22 -10.27 -23.40 -32.79
CA ILE A 22 -8.88 -23.40 -32.31
C ILE A 22 -8.92 -22.87 -30.87
N GLY A 23 -8.28 -23.63 -29.97
CA GLY A 23 -8.44 -23.54 -28.52
C GLY A 23 -8.31 -22.15 -27.94
N PHE A 24 -9.35 -21.73 -27.22
CA PHE A 24 -9.26 -20.73 -26.18
C PHE A 24 -8.49 -21.32 -24.99
N THR A 25 -7.16 -21.41 -25.07
CA THR A 25 -6.36 -21.07 -23.89
C THR A 25 -6.44 -19.55 -23.77
N SER A 26 -7.60 -19.06 -23.34
CA SER A 26 -7.79 -17.71 -22.87
C SER A 26 -6.88 -17.54 -21.67
N MET A 27 -5.63 -17.16 -21.95
CA MET A 27 -5.04 -15.94 -21.44
C MET A 27 -5.84 -15.41 -20.25
N THR A 28 -5.63 -16.02 -19.08
CA THR A 28 -5.89 -15.40 -17.79
C THR A 28 -4.87 -14.27 -17.68
N VAL A 29 -5.06 -13.21 -18.46
CA VAL A 29 -4.52 -11.90 -18.11
C VAL A 29 -5.21 -11.61 -16.79
N LEU A 30 -4.47 -11.85 -15.71
CA LEU A 30 -4.77 -11.31 -14.41
C LEU A 30 -4.97 -9.82 -14.63
N ILE A 31 -6.24 -9.39 -14.68
CA ILE A 31 -6.62 -8.01 -14.47
C ILE A 31 -6.38 -7.76 -12.96
N SER A 32 -5.11 -7.78 -12.55
CA SER A 32 -4.65 -7.36 -11.21
C SER A 32 -4.40 -5.84 -11.20
N GLY A 33 -5.15 -5.09 -12.02
CA GLY A 33 -5.02 -3.66 -12.20
C GLY A 33 -6.15 -2.83 -11.58
N CYS A 34 -7.14 -3.44 -10.92
CA CYS A 34 -7.95 -2.67 -9.99
C CYS A 34 -7.00 -2.24 -8.86
N SER A 35 -6.73 -0.93 -8.76
CA SER A 35 -6.02 -0.32 -7.65
C SER A 35 -6.72 -0.68 -6.35
N THR A 36 -6.40 -1.84 -5.77
CA THR A 36 -7.01 -2.27 -4.52
C THR A 36 -6.27 -1.54 -3.41
N SER A 37 -7.02 -0.70 -2.68
CA SER A 37 -6.58 0.01 -1.48
C SER A 37 -5.85 -0.95 -0.55
N ALA A 38 -4.82 -0.50 0.17
CA ALA A 38 -4.11 -1.37 1.11
C ALA A 38 -5.08 -1.95 2.15
N VAL A 39 -6.09 -1.17 2.53
CA VAL A 39 -7.17 -1.60 3.44
C VAL A 39 -8.10 -2.66 2.85
N ASN A 40 -8.32 -2.68 1.53
CA ASN A 40 -9.24 -3.62 0.88
C ASN A 40 -8.64 -5.03 0.76
N ARG A 41 -7.32 -5.15 0.91
CA ARG A 41 -6.64 -6.45 1.01
C ARG A 41 -6.85 -7.11 2.37
N VAL A 42 -7.23 -6.32 3.38
CA VAL A 42 -7.53 -6.82 4.72
C VAL A 42 -9.02 -7.08 4.81
N GLY A 43 -9.39 -8.37 4.77
CA GLY A 43 -10.77 -8.80 4.92
C GLY A 43 -11.40 -8.24 6.20
N LYS A 44 -12.68 -7.88 6.13
CA LYS A 44 -13.47 -7.56 7.32
C LYS A 44 -13.76 -8.87 8.05
N THR A 45 -13.11 -9.07 9.17
CA THR A 45 -13.19 -10.26 10.03
C THR A 45 -13.97 -10.02 11.31
N THR A 46 -14.14 -8.76 11.72
CA THR A 46 -14.90 -8.37 12.91
C THR A 46 -16.35 -8.09 12.55
N GLU A 47 -17.25 -8.88 13.14
CA GLU A 47 -18.66 -8.52 13.26
C GLU A 47 -18.82 -7.62 14.49
N VAL A 48 -19.28 -6.39 14.26
CA VAL A 48 -19.31 -5.35 15.29
C VAL A 48 -20.71 -5.32 15.91
N THR A 49 -20.82 -5.84 17.14
CA THR A 49 -22.08 -5.94 17.87
C THR A 49 -21.98 -5.26 19.23
N TYR A 50 -20.86 -5.43 19.93
CA TYR A 50 -20.69 -5.04 21.32
C TYR A 50 -19.86 -3.76 21.51
N TYR A 51 -18.90 -3.50 20.63
CA TYR A 51 -17.90 -2.43 20.77
C TYR A 51 -17.78 -1.52 19.53
N PRO A 52 -18.88 -0.94 19.02
CA PRO A 52 -18.84 -0.10 17.82
C PRO A 52 -17.96 1.14 17.99
N SER A 53 -17.89 1.73 19.18
CA SER A 53 -17.04 2.88 19.48
C SER A 53 -15.54 2.56 19.35
N CYS A 54 -15.11 1.36 19.73
CA CYS A 54 -13.72 0.92 19.57
C CYS A 54 -13.36 0.64 18.10
N TYR A 55 -14.35 0.27 17.28
CA TYR A 55 -14.17 -0.02 15.85
C TYR A 55 -14.31 1.22 14.94
N GLN A 56 -14.94 2.31 15.39
CA GLN A 56 -15.10 3.56 14.62
C GLN A 56 -13.81 4.09 13.96
N PRO A 57 -12.64 4.16 14.66
CA PRO A 57 -11.36 4.55 14.06
C PRO A 57 -10.99 3.71 12.82
N VAL A 58 -11.27 2.41 12.89
CA VAL A 58 -10.96 1.43 11.85
C VAL A 58 -11.87 1.61 10.64
N GLN A 59 -13.15 1.90 10.86
CA GLN A 59 -14.10 2.22 9.78
C GLN A 59 -13.68 3.49 9.05
N HIS A 60 -13.36 4.57 9.79
CA HIS A 60 -12.90 5.80 9.18
C HIS A 60 -11.63 5.63 8.34
N LEU A 61 -10.69 4.78 8.78
CA LEU A 61 -9.52 4.46 7.99
C LEU A 61 -9.89 3.77 6.67
N ARG A 62 -10.82 2.81 6.70
CA ARG A 62 -11.28 2.12 5.48
C ARG A 62 -12.02 3.06 4.52
N ASP A 63 -12.92 3.87 5.04
CA ASP A 63 -13.69 4.81 4.23
C ASP A 63 -12.79 5.87 3.61
N THR A 64 -11.80 6.35 4.36
CA THR A 64 -10.83 7.33 3.86
C THR A 64 -9.94 6.72 2.78
N ASP A 65 -9.37 5.52 3.00
CA ASP A 65 -8.47 4.88 2.04
C ASP A 65 -9.20 4.42 0.78
N SER A 66 -10.44 3.93 0.90
CA SER A 66 -11.28 3.57 -0.25
C SER A 66 -11.69 4.79 -1.09
N ASN A 67 -12.07 5.91 -0.45
CA ASN A 67 -12.38 7.15 -1.15
C ASN A 67 -11.14 7.75 -1.83
N MET A 68 -9.98 7.74 -1.15
CA MET A 68 -8.71 8.17 -1.74
C MET A 68 -8.32 7.27 -2.91
N THR A 69 -8.45 5.96 -2.79
CA THR A 69 -8.12 5.02 -3.87
C THR A 69 -9.05 5.15 -5.06
N ARG A 70 -10.35 5.36 -4.84
CA ARG A 70 -11.30 5.64 -5.93
C ARG A 70 -10.94 6.94 -6.66
N SER A 71 -10.42 7.93 -5.94
CA SER A 71 -9.94 9.20 -6.51
C SER A 71 -8.57 9.07 -7.19
N ILE A 72 -7.68 8.19 -6.69
CA ILE A 72 -6.32 7.93 -7.20
C ILE A 72 -6.31 6.84 -8.29
N ALA A 73 -7.40 6.10 -8.51
CA ALA A 73 -7.54 5.24 -9.70
C ALA A 73 -7.29 6.01 -11.01
N THR A 74 -7.52 7.33 -10.99
CA THR A 74 -7.17 8.29 -12.04
C THR A 74 -5.65 8.51 -12.21
N GLY A 75 -4.82 8.22 -11.21
CA GLY A 75 -3.36 8.29 -11.22
C GLY A 75 -2.66 7.01 -11.66
N ALA A 76 -3.29 5.83 -11.55
CA ALA A 76 -2.80 4.60 -12.19
C ALA A 76 -2.74 4.73 -13.73
N VAL A 77 -3.54 5.63 -14.28
CA VAL A 77 -3.44 6.09 -15.67
C VAL A 77 -2.06 6.67 -15.97
N LEU A 78 -1.43 7.40 -15.05
CA LEU A 78 -0.09 7.97 -15.27
C LEU A 78 1.01 6.91 -15.24
N GLY A 79 0.90 5.86 -14.40
CA GLY A 79 1.85 4.74 -14.39
C GLY A 79 1.71 3.83 -15.61
N ALA A 80 0.47 3.58 -16.03
CA ALA A 80 0.17 2.85 -17.26
C ALA A 80 0.59 3.65 -18.51
N VAL A 81 0.36 4.97 -18.54
CA VAL A 81 0.78 5.86 -19.63
C VAL A 81 2.30 6.03 -19.65
N GLY A 82 2.95 6.23 -18.50
CA GLY A 82 4.41 6.33 -18.41
C GLY A 82 5.12 5.02 -18.76
N GLY A 83 4.58 3.89 -18.32
CA GLY A 83 5.02 2.56 -18.73
C GLY A 83 4.77 2.28 -20.21
N ALA A 84 3.63 2.72 -20.76
CA ALA A 84 3.32 2.60 -22.18
C ALA A 84 4.25 3.43 -23.05
N LEU A 85 4.53 4.67 -22.64
CA LEU A 85 5.45 5.56 -23.34
C LEU A 85 6.87 5.02 -23.30
N THR A 86 7.33 4.54 -22.14
CA THR A 86 8.68 3.96 -22.00
C THR A 86 8.80 2.67 -22.83
N GLY A 87 7.81 1.78 -22.79
CA GLY A 87 7.77 0.58 -23.62
C GLY A 87 7.61 0.86 -25.11
N ALA A 88 7.00 1.99 -25.49
CA ALA A 88 6.97 2.46 -26.88
C ALA A 88 8.33 3.02 -27.33
N LEU A 89 9.05 3.72 -26.44
CA LEU A 89 10.30 4.37 -26.78
C LEU A 89 11.48 3.40 -26.91
N THR A 90 11.44 2.26 -26.20
CA THR A 90 12.49 1.23 -26.25
C THR A 90 12.28 0.19 -27.36
N ALA A 91 11.26 0.35 -28.19
CA ALA A 91 10.83 -0.63 -29.18
C ALA A 91 10.96 -0.14 -30.62
N ASP A 92 11.33 -1.06 -31.51
CA ASP A 92 11.30 -0.84 -32.94
C ASP A 92 9.89 -0.52 -33.46
N LYS A 93 9.79 0.08 -34.65
CA LYS A 93 8.53 0.60 -35.22
C LYS A 93 7.41 -0.45 -35.27
N GLU A 94 7.76 -1.72 -35.45
CA GLU A 94 6.81 -2.83 -35.59
C GLU A 94 6.30 -3.33 -34.22
N ASP A 95 7.13 -3.28 -33.18
CA ASP A 95 6.80 -3.76 -31.84
C ASP A 95 6.31 -2.68 -30.88
N ARG A 96 6.32 -1.42 -31.32
CA ARG A 96 6.00 -0.24 -30.50
C ARG A 96 4.67 -0.36 -29.74
N LYS A 97 3.61 -0.88 -30.38
CA LYS A 97 2.30 -1.06 -29.74
C LYS A 97 2.30 -2.22 -28.73
N ARG A 98 3.01 -3.31 -29.04
CA ARG A 98 3.11 -4.49 -28.18
C ARG A 98 3.94 -4.18 -26.95
N ASN A 99 5.07 -3.51 -27.12
CA ASN A 99 5.95 -3.12 -26.02
C ASN A 99 5.39 -1.92 -25.24
N ALA A 100 4.60 -1.03 -25.85
CA ALA A 100 3.78 -0.08 -25.09
C ALA A 100 2.75 -0.78 -24.21
N ALA A 101 2.04 -1.80 -24.71
CA ALA A 101 1.09 -2.55 -23.89
C ALA A 101 1.78 -3.35 -22.77
N ILE A 102 2.94 -3.96 -23.06
CA ILE A 102 3.77 -4.66 -22.07
C ILE A 102 4.36 -3.66 -21.06
N GLY A 103 4.80 -2.49 -21.52
CA GLY A 103 5.31 -1.41 -20.69
C GLY A 103 4.20 -0.78 -19.85
N ALA A 104 2.97 -0.68 -20.34
CA ALA A 104 1.82 -0.26 -19.57
C ALA A 104 1.49 -1.27 -18.47
N ALA A 105 1.49 -2.56 -18.81
CA ALA A 105 1.26 -3.65 -17.86
C ALA A 105 2.41 -3.77 -16.84
N GLY A 106 3.66 -3.62 -17.26
CA GLY A 106 4.85 -3.67 -16.43
C GLY A 106 5.04 -2.42 -15.57
N GLY A 107 4.77 -1.23 -16.12
CA GLY A 107 4.76 0.04 -15.40
C GLY A 107 3.61 0.17 -14.40
N ALA A 108 2.54 -0.60 -14.60
CA ALA A 108 1.46 -0.76 -13.61
C ALA A 108 1.79 -1.77 -12.50
N LEU A 109 2.76 -2.67 -12.69
CA LEU A 109 3.04 -3.77 -11.75
C LEU A 109 4.39 -3.66 -11.02
N VAL A 110 5.44 -3.12 -11.63
CA VAL A 110 6.80 -3.07 -11.06
C VAL A 110 7.58 -1.89 -11.66
N GLY A 111 7.50 -0.71 -11.04
CA GLY A 111 8.24 0.48 -11.49
C GLY A 111 8.42 1.57 -10.43
N GLY A 112 8.26 1.22 -9.15
CA GLY A 112 7.99 2.16 -8.06
C GLY A 112 8.89 3.41 -8.00
N ALA A 113 10.21 3.23 -8.00
CA ALA A 113 11.15 4.36 -7.92
C ALA A 113 11.52 4.92 -9.30
N ALA A 114 11.91 4.07 -10.25
CA ALA A 114 12.40 4.51 -11.56
C ALA A 114 11.30 5.17 -12.41
N ALA A 115 10.09 4.60 -12.46
CA ALA A 115 8.99 5.18 -13.22
C ALA A 115 8.45 6.45 -12.55
N TYR A 116 8.40 6.49 -11.21
CA TYR A 116 8.07 7.71 -10.47
C TYR A 116 9.10 8.83 -10.75
N TYR A 117 10.39 8.50 -10.70
CA TYR A 117 11.48 9.42 -11.00
C TYR A 117 11.38 9.98 -12.42
N THR A 118 11.20 9.13 -13.43
CA THR A 118 11.00 9.56 -14.82
C THR A 118 9.75 10.43 -14.97
N SER A 119 8.64 10.07 -14.30
CA SER A 119 7.41 10.88 -14.30
C SER A 119 7.64 12.26 -13.69
N LYS A 120 8.36 12.35 -12.57
CA LYS A 120 8.72 13.62 -11.94
C LYS A 120 9.64 14.47 -12.80
N GLN A 121 10.60 13.88 -13.50
CA GLN A 121 11.42 14.60 -14.48
C GLN A 121 10.60 15.18 -15.64
N GLN A 122 9.60 14.44 -16.13
CA GLN A 122 8.71 14.92 -17.19
C GLN A 122 7.83 16.08 -16.73
N GLN A 123 7.42 16.07 -15.46
CA GLN A 123 6.60 17.14 -14.87
C GLN A 123 7.42 18.37 -14.49
N ILE A 124 8.64 18.16 -14.01
CA ILE A 124 9.52 19.20 -13.49
C ILE A 124 10.92 18.97 -14.06
N SER A 125 11.27 19.72 -15.09
CA SER A 125 12.58 19.62 -15.73
C SER A 125 13.71 20.20 -14.89
N ASP A 126 13.43 21.20 -14.05
CA ASP A 126 14.41 21.82 -13.16
C ASP A 126 14.71 20.93 -11.95
N ASP A 127 15.99 20.57 -11.78
CA ASP A 127 16.43 19.64 -10.73
C ASP A 127 16.15 20.17 -9.31
N ARG A 128 16.32 21.48 -9.07
CA ARG A 128 16.10 22.06 -7.73
C ARG A 128 14.63 22.10 -7.38
N GLN A 129 13.78 22.48 -8.34
CA GLN A 129 12.33 22.43 -8.16
C GLN A 129 11.86 21.00 -7.92
N ARG A 130 12.41 20.02 -8.65
CA ARG A 130 12.06 18.61 -8.49
C ARG A 130 12.50 18.07 -7.13
N ILE A 131 13.72 18.39 -6.70
CA ILE A 131 14.24 18.10 -5.35
C ILE A 131 13.29 18.65 -4.27
N GLY A 132 12.83 19.89 -4.41
CA GLY A 132 11.87 20.50 -3.49
C GLY A 132 10.50 19.82 -3.52
N ALA A 133 10.04 19.39 -4.70
CA ALA A 133 8.73 18.76 -4.88
C ALA A 133 8.58 17.41 -4.16
N TYR A 134 9.67 16.65 -3.98
CA TYR A 134 9.62 15.39 -3.21
C TYR A 134 9.13 15.59 -1.78
N SER A 135 9.37 16.76 -1.17
CA SER A 135 8.89 17.07 0.18
C SER A 135 7.37 16.94 0.31
N THR A 136 6.61 17.24 -0.75
CA THR A 136 5.14 17.15 -0.74
C THR A 136 4.69 15.69 -0.73
N ASP A 137 5.30 14.86 -1.56
CA ASP A 137 4.96 13.43 -1.65
C ASP A 137 5.40 12.68 -0.39
N ILE A 138 6.58 13.01 0.15
CA ILE A 138 7.07 12.50 1.44
C ILE A 138 6.14 12.92 2.58
N ASN A 139 5.67 14.18 2.61
CA ASN A 139 4.70 14.64 3.60
C ASN A 139 3.37 13.89 3.53
N ALA A 140 2.93 13.50 2.33
CA ALA A 140 1.73 12.68 2.18
C ALA A 140 1.91 11.28 2.82
N SER A 141 3.07 10.65 2.65
CA SER A 141 3.42 9.41 3.35
C SER A 141 3.52 9.63 4.87
N ALA A 142 4.14 10.73 5.31
CA ALA A 142 4.24 11.09 6.72
C ALA A 142 2.86 11.27 7.38
N SER A 143 1.94 11.97 6.71
CA SER A 143 0.56 12.15 7.17
C SER A 143 -0.19 10.82 7.21
N THR A 144 0.08 9.91 6.26
CA THR A 144 -0.48 8.55 6.28
C THR A 144 -0.03 7.77 7.51
N PHE A 145 1.24 7.87 7.91
CA PHE A 145 1.74 7.28 9.15
C PHE A 145 1.12 7.91 10.40
N ASP A 146 1.02 9.24 10.48
CA ASP A 146 0.40 9.90 11.65
C ASP A 146 -1.05 9.45 11.83
N ARG A 147 -1.80 9.40 10.72
CA ARG A 147 -3.18 8.97 10.71
C ARG A 147 -3.32 7.51 11.10
N SER A 148 -2.49 6.62 10.57
CA SER A 148 -2.52 5.20 10.93
C SER A 148 -2.16 4.97 12.40
N ILE A 149 -1.16 5.69 12.92
CA ILE A 149 -0.77 5.69 14.34
C ILE A 149 -1.94 6.13 15.22
N ALA A 150 -2.58 7.26 14.90
CA ALA A 150 -3.69 7.77 15.70
C ALA A 150 -4.87 6.80 15.75
N TYR A 151 -5.25 6.21 14.61
CA TYR A 151 -6.32 5.22 14.57
C TYR A 151 -5.96 3.93 15.33
N ALA A 152 -4.70 3.49 15.20
CA ALA A 152 -4.18 2.33 15.90
C ALA A 152 -4.23 2.50 17.41
N GLU A 153 -3.61 3.56 17.93
CA GLU A 153 -3.53 3.84 19.37
C GLU A 153 -4.93 4.03 19.97
N ALA A 154 -5.86 4.67 19.24
CA ALA A 154 -7.25 4.83 19.69
C ALA A 154 -8.00 3.49 19.77
N SER A 155 -7.90 2.64 18.73
CA SER A 155 -8.53 1.31 18.72
C SER A 155 -7.93 0.41 19.82
N GLN A 156 -6.60 0.33 19.88
CA GLN A 156 -5.85 -0.48 20.84
C GLN A 156 -6.18 -0.12 22.29
N SER A 157 -6.18 1.19 22.63
CA SER A 157 -6.51 1.64 23.98
C SER A 157 -7.97 1.40 24.36
N CYS A 158 -8.92 1.56 23.43
CA CYS A 158 -10.33 1.29 23.65
C CYS A 158 -10.56 -0.20 23.95
N TYR A 159 -10.07 -1.08 23.08
CA TYR A 159 -10.19 -2.52 23.29
C TYR A 159 -9.44 -3.02 24.53
N GLN A 160 -8.32 -2.39 24.91
CA GLN A 160 -7.66 -2.68 26.18
C GLN A 160 -8.58 -2.43 27.37
N LYS A 161 -9.25 -1.28 27.37
CA LYS A 161 -10.17 -0.90 28.44
C LYS A 161 -11.35 -1.87 28.51
N GLU A 162 -11.93 -2.21 27.36
CA GLU A 162 -13.07 -3.13 27.31
C GLU A 162 -12.70 -4.55 27.72
N PHE A 163 -11.49 -5.00 27.40
CA PHE A 163 -10.95 -6.26 27.89
C PHE A 163 -10.80 -6.26 29.43
N THR A 164 -10.24 -5.20 30.01
CA THR A 164 -10.13 -5.06 31.47
C THR A 164 -11.52 -5.04 32.14
N ASN A 165 -12.50 -4.35 31.55
CA ASN A 165 -13.87 -4.35 32.04
C ASN A 165 -14.50 -5.75 31.98
N LEU A 166 -14.31 -6.46 30.87
CA LEU A 166 -14.82 -7.82 30.68
C LEU A 166 -14.25 -8.79 31.72
N LEU A 167 -12.95 -8.68 32.02
CA LEU A 167 -12.31 -9.45 33.10
C LEU A 167 -12.95 -9.18 34.46
N ALA A 168 -13.22 -7.92 34.80
CA ALA A 168 -13.87 -7.56 36.06
C ALA A 168 -15.32 -8.08 36.13
N GLN A 169 -16.07 -8.02 35.02
CA GLN A 169 -17.42 -8.57 34.94
C GLN A 169 -17.43 -10.08 35.11
N ARG A 170 -16.45 -10.79 34.52
CA ARG A 170 -16.29 -12.24 34.74
C ARG A 170 -16.03 -12.56 36.20
N LYS A 171 -15.04 -11.90 36.81
CA LYS A 171 -14.64 -12.14 38.22
C LYS A 171 -15.79 -11.88 39.20
N SER A 172 -16.65 -10.91 38.90
CA SER A 172 -17.83 -10.58 39.72
C SER A 172 -19.08 -11.41 39.40
N GLY A 173 -19.05 -12.24 38.35
CA GLY A 173 -20.23 -12.96 37.86
C GLY A 173 -21.30 -12.06 37.21
N ALA A 174 -20.97 -10.80 36.90
CA ALA A 174 -21.88 -9.83 36.30
C ALA A 174 -22.20 -10.11 34.81
N ILE A 175 -21.45 -11.00 34.18
CA ILE A 175 -21.65 -11.43 32.79
C ILE A 175 -21.68 -12.95 32.69
N ASN A 176 -22.61 -13.49 31.91
CA ASN A 176 -22.68 -14.92 31.66
C ASN A 176 -21.60 -15.37 30.65
N GLU A 177 -21.24 -16.65 30.68
CA GLU A 177 -20.14 -17.19 29.87
C GLU A 177 -20.35 -17.06 28.36
N ALA A 178 -21.57 -17.32 27.88
CA ALA A 178 -21.87 -17.29 26.46
C ALA A 178 -21.70 -15.88 25.88
N GLU A 179 -22.21 -14.87 26.59
CA GLU A 179 -22.08 -13.46 26.21
C GLU A 179 -20.63 -12.97 26.37
N GLY A 180 -19.95 -13.36 27.45
CA GLY A 180 -18.55 -12.98 27.70
C GLY A 180 -17.60 -13.47 26.61
N ARG A 181 -17.76 -14.72 26.15
CA ARG A 181 -16.99 -15.28 25.02
C ARG A 181 -17.20 -14.50 23.73
N LYS A 182 -18.44 -14.09 23.42
CA LYS A 182 -18.74 -13.30 22.21
C LYS A 182 -18.09 -11.91 22.25
N ARG A 183 -18.20 -11.23 23.40
CA ARG A 183 -17.55 -9.92 23.61
C ARG A 183 -16.04 -10.00 23.46
N LEU A 184 -15.43 -11.01 24.06
CA LEU A 184 -14.00 -11.25 23.91
C LEU A 184 -13.59 -11.55 22.46
N ALA A 185 -14.37 -12.37 21.75
CA ALA A 185 -14.11 -12.67 20.35
C ALA A 185 -14.14 -11.38 19.49
N GLU A 186 -15.09 -10.48 19.75
CA GLU A 186 -15.13 -9.17 19.09
C GLU A 186 -13.91 -8.29 19.43
N ILE A 187 -13.48 -8.24 20.70
CA ILE A 187 -12.27 -7.52 21.12
C ILE A 187 -11.04 -8.01 20.35
N ILE A 188 -10.81 -9.32 20.33
CA ILE A 188 -9.63 -9.92 19.69
C ILE A 188 -9.71 -9.78 18.17
N ALA A 189 -10.87 -10.03 17.56
CA ALA A 189 -11.07 -9.84 16.13
C ALA A 189 -10.84 -8.37 15.73
N GLY A 190 -11.38 -7.42 16.51
CA GLY A 190 -11.25 -5.98 16.27
C GLY A 190 -9.80 -5.51 16.35
N LEU A 191 -9.04 -5.99 17.34
CA LEU A 191 -7.61 -5.70 17.47
C LEU A 191 -6.79 -6.31 16.33
N ASN A 192 -7.00 -7.59 16.00
CA ASN A 192 -6.32 -8.26 14.90
C ASN A 192 -6.57 -7.57 13.56
N GLU A 193 -7.83 -7.23 13.30
CA GLU A 193 -8.22 -6.50 12.10
C GLU A 193 -7.57 -5.12 12.04
N SER A 194 -7.56 -4.38 13.16
CA SER A 194 -6.88 -3.10 13.27
C SER A 194 -5.38 -3.26 12.94
N ASN A 195 -4.69 -4.20 13.57
CA ASN A 195 -3.26 -4.45 13.38
C ASN A 195 -2.92 -4.82 11.94
N ASN A 196 -3.75 -5.65 11.30
CA ASN A 196 -3.58 -6.02 9.89
C ASN A 196 -3.75 -4.81 8.97
N LEU A 197 -4.75 -3.96 9.22
CA LEU A 197 -4.96 -2.73 8.45
C LEU A 197 -3.81 -1.76 8.59
N ILE A 198 -3.35 -1.51 9.81
CA ILE A 198 -2.22 -0.63 10.08
C ILE A 198 -0.96 -1.15 9.38
N THR A 199 -0.70 -2.45 9.46
CA THR A 199 0.44 -3.08 8.78
C THR A 199 0.37 -2.91 7.27
N ALA A 200 -0.81 -3.13 6.67
CA ALA A 200 -1.00 -2.96 5.23
C ALA A 200 -0.82 -1.50 4.79
N VAL A 201 -1.44 -0.54 5.50
CA VAL A 201 -1.36 0.89 5.21
C VAL A 201 0.07 1.40 5.40
N ASN A 202 0.73 1.03 6.50
CA ASN A 202 2.12 1.41 6.77
C ASN A 202 3.10 0.79 5.77
N GLY A 203 2.86 -0.46 5.38
CA GLY A 203 3.65 -1.14 4.36
C GLY A 203 3.61 -0.38 3.03
N LYS A 204 2.42 0.04 2.58
CA LYS A 204 2.27 0.81 1.36
C LYS A 204 2.89 2.22 1.46
N ALA A 205 2.66 2.92 2.58
CA ALA A 205 3.26 4.22 2.81
C ALA A 205 4.80 4.15 2.88
N GLY A 206 5.35 3.07 3.46
CA GLY A 206 6.78 2.80 3.51
C GLY A 206 7.39 2.49 2.14
N GLU A 207 6.69 1.73 1.30
CA GLU A 207 7.08 1.49 -0.10
C GLU A 207 7.14 2.81 -0.88
N ASN A 208 6.10 3.65 -0.76
CA ASN A 208 6.05 4.96 -1.39
C ASN A 208 7.19 5.85 -0.90
N LEU A 209 7.41 5.91 0.41
CA LEU A 209 8.52 6.67 1.00
C LEU A 209 9.87 6.21 0.44
N SER A 210 10.11 4.91 0.35
CA SER A 210 11.33 4.35 -0.25
C SER A 210 11.50 4.76 -1.72
N ASN A 211 10.42 4.71 -2.51
CA ASN A 211 10.44 5.12 -3.91
C ASN A 211 10.79 6.62 -4.06
N TYR A 212 10.21 7.47 -3.22
CA TYR A 212 10.49 8.91 -3.22
C TYR A 212 11.93 9.20 -2.80
N THR A 213 12.42 8.51 -1.76
CA THR A 213 13.81 8.62 -1.31
C THR A 213 14.81 8.25 -2.39
N GLN A 214 14.58 7.15 -3.11
CA GLN A 214 15.46 6.73 -4.20
C GLN A 214 15.48 7.74 -5.36
N ALA A 215 14.31 8.28 -5.72
CA ALA A 215 14.19 9.31 -6.76
C ALA A 215 14.88 10.62 -6.34
N TYR A 216 14.69 11.03 -5.08
CA TYR A 216 15.37 12.17 -4.48
C TYR A 216 16.89 12.00 -4.46
N GLU A 217 17.40 10.84 -4.05
CA GLU A 217 18.84 10.53 -4.07
C GLU A 217 19.43 10.55 -5.49
N ALA A 218 18.67 10.12 -6.49
CA ALA A 218 19.08 10.20 -7.88
C ALA A 218 19.22 11.66 -8.36
N ASP A 219 18.28 12.54 -7.99
CA ASP A 219 18.37 13.96 -8.32
C ASP A 219 19.49 14.70 -7.58
N LEU A 220 19.73 14.35 -6.31
CA LEU A 220 20.88 14.88 -5.58
C LEU A 220 22.19 14.57 -6.31
N LYS A 221 22.35 13.35 -6.82
CA LYS A 221 23.54 12.95 -7.59
C LYS A 221 23.69 13.78 -8.88
N ASN A 222 22.59 14.08 -9.58
CA ASN A 222 22.63 14.91 -10.80
C ASN A 222 23.13 16.32 -10.52
N VAL A 223 22.79 16.90 -9.36
CA VAL A 223 23.29 18.21 -8.92
C VAL A 223 24.62 18.16 -8.19
N GLY A 224 25.28 16.98 -8.18
CA GLY A 224 26.62 16.79 -7.60
C GLY A 224 26.66 16.85 -6.08
N VAL A 225 25.60 16.44 -5.40
CA VAL A 225 25.48 16.43 -3.94
C VAL A 225 25.14 15.03 -3.45
N GLU A 226 25.77 14.57 -2.37
CA GLU A 226 25.40 13.32 -1.72
C GLU A 226 24.38 13.54 -0.60
N ARG A 227 23.43 12.62 -0.43
CA ARG A 227 22.42 12.72 0.65
C ARG A 227 23.04 12.80 2.05
N ALA A 228 24.20 12.16 2.27
CA ALA A 228 24.92 12.25 3.54
C ALA A 228 25.36 13.69 3.87
N GLU A 229 25.75 14.46 2.86
CA GLU A 229 26.07 15.89 3.02
C GLU A 229 24.82 16.68 3.37
N VAL A 230 23.72 16.47 2.63
CA VAL A 230 22.44 17.13 2.91
C VAL A 230 21.94 16.82 4.32
N THR A 231 22.06 15.57 4.76
CA THR A 231 21.71 15.11 6.11
C THR A 231 22.49 15.87 7.18
N THR A 232 23.79 16.07 6.95
CA THR A 232 24.67 16.80 7.88
C THR A 232 24.25 18.27 7.99
N VAL A 233 23.95 18.91 6.85
CA VAL A 233 23.46 20.30 6.83
C VAL A 233 22.08 20.42 7.46
N ALA A 234 21.17 19.48 7.19
CA ALA A 234 19.81 19.48 7.71
C ALA A 234 19.74 19.39 9.24
N LYS A 235 20.69 18.66 9.84
CA LYS A 235 20.84 18.48 11.30
C LYS A 235 21.59 19.61 11.99
N ALA A 236 22.28 20.48 11.25
CA ALA A 236 23.03 21.57 11.85
C ALA A 236 22.08 22.60 12.49
N PRO A 237 22.37 23.08 13.71
CA PRO A 237 21.58 24.15 14.33
C PRO A 237 21.71 25.44 13.52
N ALA A 238 20.61 26.20 13.39
CA ALA A 238 20.52 27.40 12.56
C ALA A 238 21.60 28.48 12.85
N ASN A 239 22.22 28.44 14.04
CA ASN A 239 23.22 29.39 14.49
C ASN A 239 24.68 28.98 14.18
N LYS A 240 24.91 27.85 13.49
CA LYS A 240 26.26 27.42 13.08
C LYS A 240 26.36 27.37 11.56
N PRO A 241 27.21 28.21 10.93
CA PRO A 241 27.39 28.17 9.49
C PRO A 241 28.09 26.88 9.10
N VAL A 242 27.42 26.05 8.29
CA VAL A 242 28.03 24.88 7.64
C VAL A 242 28.70 25.37 6.35
N LYS A 243 30.00 25.11 6.18
CA LYS A 243 30.80 25.51 4.99
C LYS A 243 30.48 24.69 3.73
N GLN A 244 29.24 24.21 3.56
CA GLN A 244 28.83 23.42 2.41
C GLN A 244 27.99 24.27 1.45
N THR A 245 28.67 25.10 0.66
CA THR A 245 28.07 26.01 -0.34
C THR A 245 27.42 25.29 -1.54
N LYS A 246 27.56 23.98 -1.66
CA LYS A 246 27.01 23.18 -2.78
C LYS A 246 25.63 22.59 -2.52
N VAL A 247 25.18 22.50 -1.27
CA VAL A 247 23.89 21.87 -0.94
C VAL A 247 22.73 22.83 -1.23
N PRO A 248 21.78 22.48 -2.14
CA PRO A 248 20.60 23.32 -2.40
C PRO A 248 19.72 23.46 -1.15
N THR A 249 19.12 24.64 -0.96
CA THR A 249 18.22 24.87 0.20
C THR A 249 16.98 23.98 0.14
N GLU A 250 16.49 23.70 -1.07
CA GLU A 250 15.40 22.79 -1.36
C GLU A 250 15.72 21.38 -0.84
N ALA A 251 16.94 20.90 -1.09
CA ALA A 251 17.41 19.60 -0.60
C ALA A 251 17.38 19.54 0.93
N VAL A 252 17.85 20.59 1.62
CA VAL A 252 17.81 20.65 3.08
C VAL A 252 16.37 20.60 3.61
N SER A 253 15.43 21.29 2.97
CA SER A 253 14.02 21.27 3.36
C SER A 253 13.37 19.89 3.15
N THR A 254 13.60 19.27 1.99
CA THR A 254 13.12 17.93 1.66
C THR A 254 13.71 16.88 2.61
N GLU A 255 15.01 16.97 2.91
CA GLU A 255 15.68 16.05 3.82
C GLU A 255 15.11 16.11 5.25
N ARG A 256 14.76 17.29 5.76
CA ARG A 256 14.12 17.41 7.07
C ARG A 256 12.76 16.72 7.10
N VAL A 257 11.97 16.89 6.05
CA VAL A 257 10.66 16.24 5.90
C VAL A 257 10.83 14.72 5.78
N LEU A 258 11.84 14.26 5.05
CA LEU A 258 12.20 12.85 4.93
C LEU A 258 12.56 12.22 6.28
N GLN A 259 13.42 12.86 7.07
CA GLN A 259 13.78 12.37 8.40
C GLN A 259 12.58 12.29 9.35
N GLN A 260 11.66 13.27 9.27
CA GLN A 260 10.41 13.21 10.03
C GLN A 260 9.52 12.04 9.57
N ALA A 261 9.44 11.79 8.26
CA ALA A 261 8.68 10.66 7.72
C ALA A 261 9.27 9.31 8.13
N GLU A 262 10.60 9.15 8.11
CA GLU A 262 11.31 7.94 8.58
C GLU A 262 11.09 7.69 10.08
N ALA A 263 11.09 8.74 10.90
CA ALA A 263 10.78 8.63 12.32
C ALA A 263 9.32 8.18 12.55
N LYS A 264 8.37 8.72 11.78
CA LYS A 264 6.96 8.32 11.82
C LYS A 264 6.75 6.89 11.32
N GLN A 265 7.46 6.48 10.27
CA GLN A 265 7.47 5.09 9.79
C GLN A 265 7.91 4.15 10.93
N THR A 266 9.00 4.49 11.61
CA THR A 266 9.51 3.71 12.75
C THR A 266 8.49 3.64 13.88
N LYS A 267 7.88 4.77 14.26
CA LYS A 267 6.81 4.79 15.26
C LYS A 267 5.62 3.92 14.84
N SER A 268 5.22 3.98 13.57
CA SER A 268 4.10 3.20 13.04
C SER A 268 4.35 1.69 13.12
N GLN A 269 5.60 1.24 12.92
CA GLN A 269 6.00 -0.16 13.10
C GLN A 269 5.95 -0.58 14.56
N GLN A 270 6.40 0.29 15.48
CA GLN A 270 6.32 0.02 16.92
C GLN A 270 4.87 -0.13 17.39
N VAL A 271 3.96 0.72 16.90
CA VAL A 271 2.52 0.64 17.23
C VAL A 271 1.89 -0.64 16.69
N ALA A 272 2.26 -1.09 15.49
CA ALA A 272 1.79 -2.37 14.95
C ALA A 272 2.29 -3.55 15.81
N VAL A 273 3.56 -3.55 16.22
CA VAL A 273 4.13 -4.58 17.12
C VAL A 273 3.46 -4.54 18.49
N ALA A 274 3.23 -3.35 19.06
CA ALA A 274 2.54 -3.19 20.33
C ALA A 274 1.13 -3.78 20.29
N GLY A 275 0.38 -3.53 19.20
CA GLY A 275 -0.94 -4.12 19.00
C GLY A 275 -0.93 -5.65 18.89
N THR A 276 0.06 -6.23 18.21
CA THR A 276 0.22 -7.69 18.16
C THR A 276 0.52 -8.27 19.54
N ASN A 277 1.43 -7.63 20.28
CA ASN A 277 1.75 -8.04 21.65
C ASN A 277 0.53 -7.93 22.58
N GLN A 278 -0.29 -6.90 22.40
CA GLN A 278 -1.53 -6.72 23.14
C GLN A 278 -2.49 -7.90 22.91
N VAL A 279 -2.75 -8.28 21.66
CA VAL A 279 -3.58 -9.46 21.35
C VAL A 279 -3.00 -10.72 22.01
N ASN A 280 -1.70 -10.96 21.88
CA ASN A 280 -1.04 -12.12 22.47
C ASN A 280 -1.23 -12.16 23.99
N SER A 281 -1.04 -11.02 24.67
CA SER A 281 -1.24 -10.90 26.12
C SER A 281 -2.68 -11.14 26.57
N MET A 282 -3.67 -10.71 25.77
CA MET A 282 -5.09 -10.95 26.06
C MET A 282 -5.42 -12.44 25.90
N CYS A 283 -4.87 -13.06 24.85
CA CYS A 283 -5.05 -14.48 24.55
C CYS A 283 -4.39 -15.39 25.58
N SER A 284 -3.22 -15.02 26.11
CA SER A 284 -2.50 -15.80 27.11
C SER A 284 -2.90 -15.47 28.56
N ASN A 285 -3.90 -14.61 28.78
CA ASN A 285 -4.26 -14.18 30.12
C ASN A 285 -4.97 -15.32 30.88
N PRO A 286 -4.45 -15.77 32.03
CA PRO A 286 -5.03 -16.90 32.77
C PRO A 286 -6.45 -16.63 33.29
N ASP A 287 -6.81 -15.37 33.54
CA ASP A 287 -8.16 -14.98 33.94
C ASP A 287 -9.19 -15.18 32.80
N MET A 288 -8.72 -15.39 31.57
CA MET A 288 -9.56 -15.73 30.42
C MET A 288 -9.86 -17.22 30.35
N GLY A 289 -9.16 -18.09 31.08
CA GLY A 289 -9.48 -19.52 31.19
C GLY A 289 -9.91 -20.15 29.86
N ASP A 290 -11.10 -20.76 29.86
CA ASP A 290 -11.76 -21.40 28.72
C ASP A 290 -12.46 -20.44 27.74
N TRP A 291 -12.41 -19.13 27.97
CA TRP A 291 -13.02 -18.14 27.08
C TRP A 291 -12.11 -17.74 25.92
N ALA A 292 -10.79 -17.97 26.01
CA ALA A 292 -9.82 -17.60 24.98
C ALA A 292 -10.30 -18.09 23.59
N PRO A 293 -10.67 -17.18 22.66
CA PRO A 293 -11.33 -17.54 21.43
C PRO A 293 -10.30 -17.91 20.36
N ILE A 294 -10.72 -18.72 19.39
CA ILE A 294 -10.06 -18.79 18.09
C ILE A 294 -10.44 -17.49 17.33
N PRO A 295 -9.51 -16.70 16.75
CA PRO A 295 -8.10 -16.99 16.49
C PRO A 295 -7.17 -16.21 17.43
N CYS A 296 -6.93 -16.74 18.63
CA CYS A 296 -5.70 -16.45 19.35
C CYS A 296 -4.53 -17.09 18.60
N PRO A 297 -3.47 -16.33 18.22
CA PRO A 297 -2.32 -16.90 17.54
C PRO A 297 -1.61 -17.89 18.47
N ASN A 298 -1.65 -19.18 18.11
CA ASN A 298 -1.03 -20.31 18.81
C ASN A 298 -1.38 -20.41 20.30
N VAL A 299 -2.57 -20.97 20.59
CA VAL A 299 -2.71 -21.91 21.72
C VAL A 299 -2.38 -23.32 21.25
#